data_AF-A0A7C6RI96-F1
#
_entry.id   AF-A0A7C6RI96-F1
#
_cell.length_a   1.000
_cell.length_b   1.000
_cell.length_c   1.000
_cell.angle_alpha   90.00
_cell.angle_beta   90.00
_cell.angle_gamma   90.00
#
_symmetry.space_group_name_H-M   'P 1'
#
loop_
_entity.id
_entity.type
_entity.pdbx_description
1 polymer ?
#
loop_
_entity_poly.entity_id
_entity_poly.type
_entity_poly.pdbx_seq_one_letter_code
_entity_poly.pdbx_strand_id
1 'polypeptide(L)'
;VHDKGQGTGPKDEVGSVLYMRGLISAMLGVEGVRQAQERYGKGKVMTGEQVRWGLENLNLDQAKLDAMGFAGVMRPVQTSCTDHMGSSWVRVHAWDGSKWEFVSDWYQADDKVLRPMVLEAASKYAAEKGIQRRTAEQCAQ
;
A
#
# COMPACT_ATOMS: atom_id res chain seq x y z
N VAL A 1 11.07 12.37 17.08
CA VAL A 1 11.66 11.10 17.59
C VAL A 1 13.18 11.19 17.76
N HIS A 2 13.94 11.64 16.75
CA HIS A 2 15.40 11.78 16.87
C HIS A 2 15.85 12.79 17.92
N ASP A 3 15.16 13.93 18.10
CA ASP A 3 15.54 14.93 19.12
C ASP A 3 15.45 14.41 20.56
N LYS A 4 14.71 13.31 20.76
CA LYS A 4 14.60 12.60 22.05
C LYS A 4 15.51 11.36 22.11
N GLY A 5 16.37 11.12 21.13
CA GLY A 5 17.22 9.93 21.05
C GLY A 5 16.45 8.62 20.79
N GLN A 6 15.17 8.71 20.39
CA GLN A 6 14.29 7.56 20.17
C GLN A 6 14.11 7.19 18.70
N GLY A 7 14.90 7.80 17.81
CA GLY A 7 14.89 7.47 16.39
C GLY A 7 15.71 6.21 16.14
N THR A 8 15.16 5.29 15.34
CA THR A 8 15.92 4.18 14.78
C THR A 8 16.56 4.63 13.47
N GLY A 9 17.88 4.48 13.32
CA GLY A 9 18.64 4.88 12.12
C GLY A 9 19.20 6.32 12.16
N PRO A 10 19.99 6.72 11.14
CA PRO A 10 20.57 8.06 11.04
C PRO A 10 19.52 9.15 10.84
N LYS A 11 19.67 10.30 11.51
CA LYS A 11 18.70 11.42 11.43
C LYS A 11 18.68 12.07 10.05
N ASP A 12 19.81 12.06 9.36
CA ASP A 12 20.02 12.61 8.02
C ASP A 12 19.38 11.76 6.92
N GLU A 13 19.03 10.50 7.19
CA GLU A 13 18.27 9.67 6.24
C GLU A 13 16.76 9.94 6.28
N VAL A 14 16.26 10.70 7.26
CA VAL A 14 14.83 11.03 7.36
C VAL A 14 14.39 11.79 6.10
N GLY A 15 13.37 11.24 5.43
CA GLY A 15 12.85 11.78 4.17
C GLY A 15 13.55 11.26 2.92
N SER A 16 14.64 10.49 3.05
CA SER A 16 15.23 9.75 1.92
C SER A 16 14.26 8.70 1.37
N VAL A 17 14.48 8.24 0.14
CA VAL A 17 13.59 7.26 -0.50
C VAL A 17 13.43 5.97 0.29
N LEU A 18 14.49 5.48 0.93
CA LEU A 18 14.45 4.25 1.72
C LEU A 18 13.70 4.46 3.05
N TYR A 19 13.89 5.62 3.68
CA TYR A 19 13.11 6.01 4.85
C TYR A 19 11.62 6.10 4.50
N MET A 20 11.29 6.79 3.41
CA MET A 20 9.90 6.96 2.94
C MET A 20 9.26 5.63 2.56
N ARG A 21 10.02 4.69 1.97
CA ARG A 21 9.54 3.32 1.71
C ARG A 21 9.12 2.64 3.01
N GLY A 22 9.96 2.67 4.04
CA GLY A 22 9.64 2.09 5.35
C GLY A 22 8.42 2.75 5.99
N LEU A 23 8.35 4.09 5.95
CA LEU A 23 7.23 4.87 6.48
C LEU A 23 5.90 4.50 5.81
N ILE A 24 5.86 4.43 4.47
CA ILE A 24 4.67 4.05 3.71
C ILE A 24 4.27 2.62 4.01
N SER A 25 5.22 1.67 4.02
CA SER A 25 4.93 0.27 4.36
C SER A 25 4.33 0.12 5.76
N ALA A 26 4.89 0.83 6.76
CA ALA A 26 4.35 0.82 8.12
C ALA A 26 2.94 1.43 8.18
N MET A 27 2.71 2.56 7.49
CA MET A 27 1.39 3.19 7.42
C MET A 27 0.33 2.26 6.84
N LEU A 28 0.62 1.58 5.73
CA LEU A 28 -0.31 0.61 5.12
C LEU A 28 -0.63 -0.54 6.07
N GLY A 29 0.36 -1.06 6.79
CA GLY A 29 0.16 -2.10 7.80
C GLY A 29 -0.72 -1.62 8.96
N VAL A 30 -0.47 -0.42 9.48
CA VAL A 30 -1.25 0.20 10.57
C VAL A 30 -2.70 0.43 10.14
N GLU A 31 -2.93 1.00 8.95
CA GLU A 31 -4.29 1.25 8.47
C GLU A 31 -5.02 -0.05 8.12
N GLY A 32 -4.33 -1.09 7.66
CA GLY A 32 -4.91 -2.42 7.48
C GLY A 32 -5.42 -3.02 8.79
N VAL A 33 -4.60 -2.97 9.85
CA VAL A 33 -5.02 -3.39 11.20
C VAL A 33 -6.15 -2.51 11.73
N ARG A 34 -6.12 -1.20 11.49
CA ARG A 34 -7.20 -0.29 11.89
C ARG A 34 -8.52 -0.69 11.22
N GLN A 35 -8.53 -0.92 9.91
CA GLN A 35 -9.74 -1.36 9.20
C GLN A 35 -10.28 -2.68 9.75
N ALA A 36 -9.39 -3.65 10.02
CA ALA A 36 -9.77 -4.89 10.68
C ALA A 36 -10.40 -4.64 12.06
N GLN A 37 -9.81 -3.77 12.88
CA GLN A 37 -10.36 -3.42 14.19
C GLN A 37 -11.72 -2.72 14.11
N GLU A 38 -11.97 -1.89 13.09
CA GLU A 38 -13.28 -1.28 12.88
C GLU A 38 -14.38 -2.33 12.66
N ARG A 39 -14.06 -3.46 11.99
CA ARG A 39 -15.00 -4.57 11.77
C ARG A 39 -15.08 -5.58 12.91
N TYR A 40 -13.94 -6.01 13.46
CA TYR A 40 -13.86 -7.14 14.39
C TYR A 40 -13.67 -6.75 15.87
N GLY A 41 -13.50 -5.45 16.15
CA GLY A 41 -13.50 -4.88 17.50
C GLY A 41 -12.33 -3.94 17.77
N LYS A 42 -12.66 -2.67 18.02
CA LYS A 42 -11.68 -1.60 18.29
C LYS A 42 -10.79 -1.95 19.49
N GLY A 43 -9.48 -1.75 19.33
CA GLY A 43 -8.49 -1.99 20.37
C GLY A 43 -8.17 -3.47 20.65
N LYS A 44 -8.81 -4.42 19.95
CA LYS A 44 -8.48 -5.84 20.09
C LYS A 44 -7.28 -6.24 19.23
N VAL A 45 -6.59 -7.29 19.65
CA VAL A 45 -5.59 -7.97 18.81
C VAL A 45 -6.30 -8.67 17.66
N MET A 46 -5.82 -8.48 16.44
CA MET A 46 -6.39 -9.06 15.22
C MET A 46 -5.68 -10.35 14.83
N THR A 47 -6.42 -11.35 14.33
CA THR A 47 -5.82 -12.55 13.70
C THR A 47 -5.28 -12.22 12.30
N GLY A 48 -4.48 -13.12 11.72
CA GLY A 48 -3.95 -12.94 10.37
C GLY A 48 -5.05 -12.80 9.31
N GLU A 49 -6.15 -13.54 9.43
CA GLU A 49 -7.31 -13.48 8.53
C GLU A 49 -8.05 -12.14 8.66
N GLN A 50 -8.17 -11.61 9.88
CA GLN A 50 -8.78 -10.30 10.12
C GLN A 50 -7.92 -9.18 9.54
N VAL A 51 -6.60 -9.25 9.72
CA VAL A 51 -5.68 -8.27 9.13
C VAL A 51 -5.68 -8.37 7.61
N ARG A 52 -5.73 -9.59 7.02
CA ARG A 52 -5.93 -9.77 5.58
C ARG A 52 -7.19 -9.06 5.13
N TRP A 53 -8.31 -9.25 5.82
CA TRP A 53 -9.56 -8.55 5.48
C TRP A 53 -9.38 -7.04 5.51
N GLY A 54 -8.74 -6.48 6.55
CA GLY A 54 -8.49 -5.04 6.64
C GLY A 54 -7.58 -4.51 5.53
N LEU A 55 -6.53 -5.26 5.15
CA LEU A 55 -5.64 -4.94 4.04
C LEU A 55 -6.32 -5.08 2.67
N GLU A 56 -7.34 -5.92 2.56
CA GLU A 56 -8.19 -6.07 1.36
C GLU A 56 -9.34 -5.07 1.33
N ASN A 57 -9.48 -4.21 2.35
CA ASN A 57 -10.52 -3.19 2.43
C ASN A 57 -9.92 -1.84 2.84
N LEU A 58 -8.67 -1.57 2.41
CA LEU A 58 -8.09 -0.26 2.59
C LEU A 58 -8.86 0.74 1.74
N ASN A 59 -9.22 1.86 2.35
CA ASN A 59 -9.75 3.02 1.66
C ASN A 59 -9.01 4.26 2.15
N LEU A 60 -7.88 4.55 1.52
CA LEU A 60 -7.06 5.72 1.80
C LEU A 60 -7.36 6.78 0.74
N ASP A 61 -8.44 7.53 0.96
CA ASP A 61 -8.78 8.68 0.12
C ASP A 61 -7.85 9.88 0.37
N GLN A 62 -8.02 10.95 -0.42
CA GLN A 62 -7.16 12.12 -0.30
C GLN A 62 -7.28 12.78 1.09
N ALA A 63 -8.49 12.89 1.65
CA ALA A 63 -8.70 13.52 2.95
C ALA A 63 -7.99 12.75 4.08
N LYS A 64 -8.01 11.42 4.00
CA LYS A 64 -7.30 10.53 4.93
C LYS A 64 -5.79 10.68 4.80
N LEU A 65 -5.26 10.74 3.58
CA LEU A 65 -3.83 10.97 3.34
C LEU A 65 -3.39 12.35 3.85
N ASP A 66 -4.18 13.39 3.61
CA ASP A 66 -3.91 14.75 4.08
C ASP A 66 -3.86 14.80 5.61
N ALA A 67 -4.85 14.19 6.28
CA ALA A 67 -4.91 14.12 7.75
C ALA A 67 -3.70 13.38 8.37
N MET A 68 -3.07 12.46 7.63
CA MET A 68 -1.88 11.72 8.06
C MET A 68 -0.57 12.38 7.63
N GLY A 69 -0.61 13.49 6.87
CA GLY A 69 0.58 14.17 6.35
C GLY A 69 1.22 13.50 5.12
N PHE A 70 0.46 12.71 4.37
CA PHE A 70 0.90 12.04 3.13
C PHE A 70 0.50 12.79 1.85
N ALA A 71 -0.05 14.01 2.00
CA ALA A 71 -0.36 14.90 0.88
C ALA A 71 0.86 15.08 -0.03
N GLY A 72 0.70 14.83 -1.33
CA GLY A 72 1.79 14.95 -2.31
C GLY A 72 2.90 13.90 -2.21
N VAL A 73 2.88 13.00 -1.23
CA VAL A 73 3.79 11.85 -1.12
C VAL A 73 3.28 10.67 -1.95
N MET A 74 1.98 10.39 -1.83
CA MET A 74 1.29 9.31 -2.54
C MET A 74 -0.08 9.75 -3.03
N ARG A 75 -0.64 8.99 -3.98
CA ARG A 75 -2.02 9.12 -4.44
C ARG A 75 -2.93 8.18 -3.65
N PRO A 76 -4.26 8.38 -3.69
CA PRO A 76 -5.20 7.48 -3.04
C PRO A 76 -4.95 6.00 -3.35
N VAL A 77 -5.16 5.15 -2.36
CA VAL A 77 -4.98 3.69 -2.43
C VAL A 77 -6.24 3.02 -1.92
N GLN A 78 -6.84 2.19 -2.77
CA GLN A 78 -8.04 1.41 -2.43
C GLN A 78 -7.83 -0.03 -2.85
N THR A 79 -7.75 -0.95 -1.90
CA THR A 79 -7.56 -2.36 -2.18
C THR A 79 -8.88 -3.12 -2.09
N SER A 80 -8.92 -4.30 -2.72
CA SER A 80 -10.02 -5.24 -2.67
C SER A 80 -9.48 -6.67 -2.69
N CYS A 81 -10.33 -7.67 -2.42
CA CYS A 81 -9.95 -9.07 -2.61
C CYS A 81 -9.44 -9.39 -4.03
N THR A 82 -9.90 -8.66 -5.04
CA THR A 82 -9.56 -8.87 -6.46
C THR A 82 -8.45 -7.94 -6.97
N ASP A 83 -8.06 -6.95 -6.16
CA ASP A 83 -6.97 -6.01 -6.42
C ASP A 83 -6.18 -5.72 -5.12
N HIS A 84 -5.04 -6.38 -4.97
CA HIS A 84 -4.13 -6.21 -3.84
C HIS A 84 -3.12 -5.06 -4.04
N MET A 85 -3.14 -4.37 -5.19
CA MET A 85 -2.26 -3.24 -5.46
C MET A 85 -2.94 -1.92 -5.08
N GLY A 86 -4.19 -1.73 -5.52
CA GLY A 86 -5.07 -0.63 -5.15
C GLY A 86 -4.69 0.78 -5.62
N SER A 87 -3.52 0.94 -6.26
CA SER A 87 -3.08 2.18 -6.91
C SER A 87 -1.93 1.88 -7.87
N SER A 88 -1.94 2.51 -9.05
CA SER A 88 -0.89 2.34 -10.08
C SER A 88 -0.20 3.66 -10.45
N TRP A 89 -0.28 4.65 -9.54
CA TRP A 89 0.28 5.97 -9.76
C TRP A 89 1.77 6.00 -9.43
N VAL A 90 2.56 6.58 -10.33
CA VAL A 90 4.02 6.74 -10.16
C VAL A 90 4.45 8.15 -10.56
N ARG A 91 5.64 8.55 -10.13
CA ARG A 91 6.35 9.76 -10.58
C ARG A 91 7.78 9.39 -10.96
N VAL A 92 8.36 10.18 -11.85
CA VAL A 92 9.75 10.02 -12.26
C VAL A 92 10.61 10.99 -11.47
N HIS A 93 11.65 10.45 -10.84
CA HIS A 93 12.72 11.26 -10.26
C HIS A 93 13.96 11.18 -11.16
N ALA A 94 14.66 12.29 -11.31
CA ALA A 94 15.97 12.33 -11.95
C ALA A 94 17.02 12.81 -10.95
N TRP A 95 18.22 12.22 -11.02
CA TRP A 95 19.37 12.67 -10.27
C TRP A 95 20.07 13.81 -11.02
N ASP A 96 20.28 14.96 -10.38
CA ASP A 96 20.90 16.14 -11.00
C ASP A 96 22.43 16.22 -10.80
N GLY A 97 23.03 15.24 -10.12
CA GLY A 97 24.44 15.26 -9.70
C GLY A 97 24.63 15.51 -8.20
N SER A 98 23.61 16.05 -7.52
CA SER A 98 23.65 16.41 -6.10
C SER A 98 22.40 16.01 -5.31
N LYS A 99 21.23 15.94 -5.95
CA LYS A 99 19.95 15.58 -5.34
C LYS A 99 19.00 14.93 -6.35
N TRP A 100 17.96 14.29 -5.82
CA TRP A 100 16.84 13.76 -6.60
C TRP A 100 15.76 14.83 -6.77
N GLU A 101 15.33 15.07 -8.00
CA GLU A 101 14.28 16.02 -8.34
C GLU A 101 13.11 15.31 -9.02
N PHE A 102 11.88 15.77 -8.71
CA PHE A 102 10.71 15.35 -9.47
C PHE A 102 10.75 16.01 -10.85
N VAL A 103 10.84 15.20 -11.91
CA VAL A 103 10.86 15.69 -13.30
C VAL A 103 9.57 15.37 -14.05
N SER A 104 8.58 14.84 -13.36
CA SER A 104 7.25 14.58 -13.89
C SER A 104 6.16 14.83 -12.86
N ASP A 105 4.96 15.09 -13.37
CA ASP A 105 3.73 14.88 -12.61
C ASP A 105 3.47 13.37 -12.42
N TRP A 106 2.28 13.05 -11.92
CA TRP A 106 1.81 11.69 -11.74
C TRP A 106 1.44 11.02 -13.07
N TYR A 107 1.96 9.82 -13.29
CA TYR A 107 1.52 8.91 -14.34
C TYR A 107 0.74 7.75 -13.73
N GLN A 108 -0.32 7.31 -14.42
CA GLN A 108 -1.06 6.12 -14.05
C GLN A 108 -0.79 5.01 -15.06
N ALA A 109 -0.56 3.79 -14.58
CA ALA A 109 -0.45 2.64 -15.46
C ALA A 109 -1.79 2.34 -16.15
N ASP A 110 -1.74 1.89 -17.41
CA ASP A 110 -2.93 1.52 -18.17
C ASP A 110 -3.41 0.11 -17.78
N ASP A 111 -4.43 0.08 -16.92
CA ASP A 111 -5.00 -1.18 -16.43
C ASP A 111 -5.68 -1.99 -17.55
N LYS A 112 -6.13 -1.36 -18.64
CA LYS A 112 -6.72 -2.10 -19.78
C LYS A 112 -5.71 -3.02 -20.45
N VAL A 113 -4.44 -2.64 -20.42
CA VAL A 113 -3.32 -3.43 -20.95
C VAL A 113 -2.80 -4.41 -19.90
N LEU A 114 -2.63 -3.95 -18.66
CA LEU A 114 -1.96 -4.73 -17.62
C LEU A 114 -2.87 -5.77 -16.97
N ARG A 115 -4.16 -5.47 -16.76
CA ARG A 115 -5.09 -6.37 -16.05
C ARG A 115 -5.23 -7.74 -16.70
N PRO A 116 -5.36 -7.88 -18.04
CA PRO A 116 -5.37 -9.19 -18.69
C PRO A 116 -4.11 -10.01 -18.39
N MET A 117 -2.93 -9.38 -18.43
CA MET A 117 -1.64 -10.03 -18.16
C MET A 117 -1.55 -10.50 -16.70
N VAL A 118 -2.00 -9.68 -15.76
CA VAL A 118 -2.05 -10.04 -14.33
C VAL A 118 -2.98 -11.24 -14.10
N LEU A 119 -4.17 -11.24 -14.70
CA LEU A 119 -5.13 -12.33 -14.57
C LEU A 119 -4.63 -13.62 -15.22
N GLU A 120 -3.95 -13.55 -16.36
CA GLU A 120 -3.33 -14.69 -17.03
C GLU A 120 -2.23 -15.30 -16.14
N ALA A 121 -1.28 -14.47 -15.69
CA ALA A 121 -0.17 -14.92 -14.82
C ALA A 121 -0.69 -15.54 -13.52
N ALA A 122 -1.68 -14.91 -12.87
CA ALA A 122 -2.30 -15.45 -11.68
C ALA A 122 -3.07 -16.76 -11.95
N SER A 123 -3.67 -16.92 -13.13
CA SER A 123 -4.42 -18.15 -13.51
C SER A 123 -3.45 -19.30 -13.70
N LYS A 124 -2.38 -19.05 -14.45
CA LYS A 124 -1.32 -20.01 -14.70
C LYS A 124 -0.67 -20.48 -13.41
N TYR A 125 -0.28 -19.54 -12.54
CA TYR A 125 0.32 -19.87 -11.24
C TYR A 125 -0.62 -20.72 -10.37
N ALA A 126 -1.91 -20.36 -10.31
CA ALA A 126 -2.89 -21.12 -9.54
C ALA A 126 -3.04 -22.56 -10.05
N ALA A 127 -3.10 -22.75 -11.38
CA ALA A 127 -3.18 -24.08 -11.97
C ALA A 127 -1.91 -24.92 -11.70
N GLU A 128 -0.72 -24.33 -11.90
CA GLU A 128 0.56 -25.02 -11.67
C GLU A 128 0.76 -25.45 -10.21
N LYS A 129 0.23 -24.67 -9.27
CA LYS A 129 0.35 -24.94 -7.82
C LYS A 129 -0.86 -25.66 -7.23
N GLY A 130 -1.87 -25.98 -8.03
CA GLY A 130 -3.12 -26.58 -7.53
C GLY A 130 -3.86 -25.70 -6.53
N ILE A 131 -3.74 -24.37 -6.65
CA ILE A 131 -4.37 -23.40 -5.74
C ILE A 131 -5.79 -23.12 -6.25
N GLN A 132 -6.78 -23.44 -5.42
CA GLN A 132 -8.15 -23.02 -5.67
C GLN A 132 -8.30 -21.52 -5.40
N ARG A 133 -8.78 -20.76 -6.38
CA ARG A 133 -9.08 -19.34 -6.21
C ARG A 133 -10.22 -19.14 -5.21
N ARG A 134 -10.12 -18.06 -4.44
CA ARG A 134 -11.21 -17.65 -3.55
C ARG A 134 -12.47 -17.33 -4.34
N THR A 135 -13.61 -17.75 -3.81
CA THR A 135 -14.93 -17.35 -4.32
C THR A 135 -15.27 -15.94 -3.87
N ALA A 136 -16.32 -15.35 -4.45
CA ALA A 136 -16.81 -14.03 -4.04
C ALA A 136 -17.25 -14.03 -2.56
N GLU A 137 -17.83 -15.13 -2.08
CA GLU A 137 -18.25 -15.29 -0.69
C GLU A 137 -17.03 -15.32 0.25
N GLN A 138 -15.96 -16.02 -0.14
CA GLN A 138 -14.71 -16.05 0.63
C GLN A 138 -13.97 -14.70 0.64
N CYS A 139 -14.19 -13.86 -0.38
CA CYS A 139 -13.71 -12.49 -0.42
C CYS A 139 -14.51 -11.54 0.50
N ALA A 140 -15.78 -11.84 0.75
CA ALA A 140 -16.67 -10.98 1.55
C ALA A 140 -16.56 -11.19 3.07
N GLN A 141 -15.98 -12.32 3.49
CA GLN A 141 -15.80 -12.73 4.90
C GLN A 141 -14.67 -11.98 5.60
#